data_AF-A0AAU6BKN1-F1
#
_entry.id   AF-A0AAU6BKN1-F1
#
_cell.length_a   1.000
_cell.length_b   1.000
_cell.length_c   1.000
_cell.angle_alpha   90.00
_cell.angle_beta   90.00
_cell.angle_gamma   90.00
#
_symmetry.space_group_name_H-M   'P 1'
#
loop_
_entity.id
_entity.type
_entity.pdbx_description
1 polymer ?
#
loop_
_entity_poly.entity_id
_entity_poly.type
_entity_poly.pdbx_seq_one_letter_code
_entity_poly.pdbx_strand_id
1 'polypeptide(L)'
;MRYVNPEQDQLGRDHVGWDSNMDDAALFRANRGCWVLGERADREQYALVSAQGIVRQAIEIHGLVSVAGGRRAIEGRYLEVGHPVHDAYVGKPQPVAAARNPVTYFDSPHAARTCGCGCGAPVTLGWFLTGHDQKALHDRVAKIGTVHQFIEWFDRTYAEGERAMVSRVVSIAPHTNAKKACSAHGAGAGCTRLVADVVLSDAGSERVEWAVCARWLKENSDAYAWLQRHPVEAAELDAD
;
A
#
# COMPACT_ATOMS: atom_id res chain seq x y z
N MET A 1 -21.12 19.97 4.39
CA MET A 1 -19.68 20.11 4.70
C MET A 1 -19.48 19.99 6.21
N ARG A 2 -18.31 19.55 6.66
CA ARG A 2 -17.90 19.58 8.06
C ARG A 2 -16.45 20.06 8.17
N TYR A 3 -16.21 21.02 9.05
CA TYR A 3 -14.84 21.46 9.36
C TYR A 3 -14.09 20.37 10.14
N VAL A 4 -12.80 20.27 9.85
CA VAL A 4 -11.86 19.36 10.53
C VAL A 4 -10.59 20.13 10.87
N ASN A 5 -9.87 19.71 11.91
CA ASN A 5 -8.58 20.30 12.24
C ASN A 5 -7.52 19.79 11.25
N PRO A 6 -6.85 20.65 10.47
CA PRO A 6 -5.79 20.24 9.54
C PRO A 6 -4.66 19.44 10.18
N GLU A 7 -4.33 19.71 11.46
CA GLU A 7 -3.27 19.00 12.17
C GLU A 7 -3.67 17.57 12.57
N GLN A 8 -4.97 17.28 12.63
CA GLN A 8 -5.52 15.96 12.98
C GLN A 8 -6.05 15.21 11.76
N ASP A 9 -6.32 15.91 10.66
CA ASP A 9 -6.75 15.31 9.41
C ASP A 9 -5.58 14.67 8.67
N GLN A 10 -5.77 13.41 8.25
CA GLN A 10 -4.70 12.59 7.65
C GLN A 10 -4.23 13.12 6.27
N LEU A 11 -4.96 14.08 5.70
CA LEU A 11 -4.63 14.74 4.43
C LEU A 11 -4.41 16.25 4.61
N GLY A 12 -4.32 16.75 5.85
CA GLY A 12 -4.11 18.18 6.12
C GLY A 12 -5.27 19.07 5.71
N ARG A 13 -6.49 18.54 5.62
CA ARG A 13 -7.67 19.29 5.19
C ARG A 13 -8.25 20.11 6.34
N ASP A 14 -8.86 21.22 5.99
CA ASP A 14 -9.65 22.08 6.89
C ASP A 14 -11.16 21.76 6.82
N HIS A 15 -11.62 21.03 5.80
CA HIS A 15 -12.99 20.58 5.67
C HIS A 15 -13.14 19.27 4.88
N VAL A 16 -14.27 18.58 5.13
CA VAL A 16 -14.67 17.36 4.41
C VAL A 16 -16.15 17.43 3.99
N GLY A 17 -16.52 16.61 3.00
CA GLY A 17 -17.87 16.54 2.46
C GLY A 17 -18.12 17.58 1.37
N TRP A 18 -19.40 17.93 1.17
CA TRP A 18 -19.84 18.81 0.08
C TRP A 18 -20.56 20.06 0.61
N ASP A 19 -20.39 21.17 -0.09
CA ASP A 19 -21.17 22.42 0.04
C ASP A 19 -21.49 22.93 -1.38
N SER A 20 -22.62 23.61 -1.56
CA SER A 20 -23.02 24.13 -2.88
C SER A 20 -22.12 25.23 -3.42
N ASN A 21 -21.33 25.88 -2.56
CA ASN A 21 -20.42 26.96 -2.95
C ASN A 21 -18.99 26.47 -3.21
N MET A 22 -18.72 25.17 -3.08
CA MET A 22 -17.41 24.60 -3.42
C MET A 22 -17.23 24.51 -4.93
N ASP A 23 -16.05 24.87 -5.41
CA ASP A 23 -15.59 24.50 -6.75
C ASP A 23 -15.15 23.02 -6.80
N ASP A 24 -14.96 22.50 -8.01
CA ASP A 24 -14.59 21.09 -8.21
C ASP A 24 -13.24 20.72 -7.59
N ALA A 25 -12.28 21.64 -7.58
CA ALA A 25 -10.97 21.40 -7.01
C ALA A 25 -11.03 21.30 -5.48
N ALA A 26 -11.79 22.17 -4.82
CA ALA A 26 -12.08 22.12 -3.39
C ALA A 26 -12.86 20.85 -3.05
N LEU A 27 -13.87 20.51 -3.84
CA LEU A 27 -14.66 19.29 -3.65
C LEU A 27 -13.79 18.03 -3.76
N PHE A 28 -12.88 18.00 -4.73
CA PHE A 28 -11.91 16.91 -4.90
C PHE A 28 -10.98 16.83 -3.69
N ARG A 29 -10.33 17.94 -3.30
CA ARG A 29 -9.44 17.96 -2.12
C ARG A 29 -10.16 17.50 -0.85
N ALA A 30 -11.40 17.94 -0.65
CA ALA A 30 -12.21 17.60 0.52
C ALA A 30 -12.56 16.10 0.58
N ASN A 31 -12.78 15.44 -0.56
CA ASN A 31 -13.34 14.07 -0.61
C ASN A 31 -12.38 13.01 -1.18
N ARG A 32 -11.16 13.38 -1.60
CA ARG A 32 -10.20 12.44 -2.19
C ARG A 32 -9.73 11.33 -1.27
N GLY A 33 -9.98 11.36 0.04
CA GLY A 33 -9.44 10.29 0.89
C GLY A 33 -9.91 10.21 2.33
N CYS A 34 -9.19 9.35 3.05
CA CYS A 34 -9.56 8.75 4.34
C CYS A 34 -10.67 7.71 4.22
N TRP A 35 -10.69 6.97 3.11
CA TRP A 35 -11.66 5.90 2.85
C TRP A 35 -11.13 4.54 3.31
N VAL A 36 -12.03 3.69 3.76
CA VAL A 36 -11.73 2.26 3.97
C VAL A 36 -11.95 1.57 2.63
N LEU A 37 -10.88 1.43 1.86
CA LEU A 37 -10.87 0.76 0.57
C LEU A 37 -10.20 -0.62 0.72
N GLY A 38 -10.80 -1.65 0.14
CA GLY A 38 -10.24 -3.02 0.08
C GLY A 38 -9.58 -3.29 -1.27
N GLU A 39 -8.97 -4.47 -1.46
CA GLU A 39 -8.24 -4.88 -2.68
C GLU A 39 -9.05 -4.73 -3.98
N ARG A 40 -10.38 -4.77 -3.89
CA ARG A 40 -11.25 -4.49 -5.05
C ARG A 40 -10.96 -3.10 -5.64
N ALA A 41 -10.76 -2.10 -4.80
CA ALA A 41 -10.57 -0.71 -5.23
C ALA A 41 -9.35 -0.52 -6.13
N ASP A 42 -8.31 -1.35 -5.98
CA ASP A 42 -7.08 -1.30 -6.79
C ASP A 42 -7.33 -1.65 -8.27
N ARG A 43 -8.49 -2.22 -8.58
CA ARG A 43 -8.90 -2.61 -9.93
C ARG A 43 -9.91 -1.65 -10.56
N GLU A 44 -10.44 -0.72 -9.78
CA GLU A 44 -11.43 0.26 -10.22
C GLU A 44 -10.77 1.43 -10.95
N GLN A 45 -11.53 2.07 -11.84
CA GLN A 45 -11.04 3.20 -12.64
C GLN A 45 -11.57 4.54 -12.19
N TYR A 46 -12.80 4.53 -11.68
CA TYR A 46 -13.53 5.74 -11.39
C TYR A 46 -14.11 5.67 -10.00
N ALA A 47 -14.11 6.80 -9.31
CA ALA A 47 -14.85 7.00 -8.08
C ALA A 47 -15.92 8.07 -8.30
N LEU A 48 -17.11 7.83 -7.77
CA LEU A 48 -18.17 8.83 -7.72
C LEU A 48 -18.33 9.31 -6.28
N VAL A 49 -18.32 10.63 -6.10
CA VAL A 49 -18.62 11.25 -4.81
C VAL A 49 -20.05 11.73 -4.85
N SER A 50 -20.90 11.20 -3.97
CA SER A 50 -22.30 11.61 -3.86
C SER A 50 -22.56 12.36 -2.55
N ALA A 51 -23.49 13.30 -2.61
CA ALA A 51 -24.02 14.00 -1.45
C ALA A 51 -25.51 14.23 -1.66
N GLN A 52 -26.31 13.96 -0.64
CA GLN A 52 -27.78 14.08 -0.69
C GLN A 52 -28.41 13.28 -1.83
N GLY A 53 -27.89 12.08 -2.09
CA GLY A 53 -28.40 11.18 -3.13
C GLY A 53 -28.04 11.58 -4.57
N ILE A 54 -27.30 12.66 -4.77
CA ILE A 54 -26.85 13.14 -6.08
C ILE A 54 -25.34 12.99 -6.20
N VAL A 55 -24.87 12.50 -7.35
CA VAL A 55 -23.43 12.49 -7.66
C VAL A 55 -22.96 13.92 -7.90
N ARG A 56 -21.99 14.36 -7.12
CA ARG A 56 -21.42 15.72 -7.18
C ARG A 56 -20.13 15.76 -7.96
N GLN A 57 -19.38 14.67 -8.01
CA GLN A 57 -18.12 14.60 -8.72
C GLN A 57 -17.82 13.18 -9.19
N ALA A 58 -17.17 13.07 -10.35
CA ALA A 58 -16.56 11.85 -10.84
C ALA A 58 -15.04 12.04 -10.88
N ILE A 59 -14.29 11.01 -10.49
CA ILE A 59 -12.84 11.03 -10.35
C ILE A 59 -12.27 9.86 -11.14
N GLU A 60 -11.28 10.12 -11.99
CA GLU A 60 -10.41 9.08 -12.54
C GLU A 60 -9.31 8.73 -11.54
N ILE A 61 -9.21 7.45 -11.20
CA ILE A 61 -8.27 6.90 -10.23
C ILE A 61 -6.98 6.58 -10.97
N HIS A 62 -5.89 7.24 -10.59
CA HIS A 62 -4.53 6.91 -11.06
C HIS A 62 -3.82 5.99 -10.07
N GLY A 63 -4.15 6.12 -8.77
CA GLY A 63 -3.58 5.30 -7.72
C GLY A 63 -4.34 5.45 -6.41
N LEU A 64 -4.10 4.51 -5.50
CA LEU A 64 -4.58 4.55 -4.13
C LEU A 64 -3.37 4.58 -3.20
N VAL A 65 -3.25 5.65 -2.41
CA VAL A 65 -2.15 5.82 -1.46
C VAL A 65 -2.62 5.57 -0.04
N SER A 66 -1.81 4.83 0.72
CA SER A 66 -2.04 4.61 2.14
C SER A 66 -1.92 5.92 2.92
N VAL A 67 -2.87 6.16 3.81
CA VAL A 67 -2.83 7.23 4.81
C VAL A 67 -2.95 6.60 6.21
N ALA A 68 -2.74 7.39 7.25
CA ALA A 68 -2.73 6.89 8.63
C ALA A 68 -4.00 6.06 8.98
N GLY A 69 -3.87 5.12 9.92
CA GLY A 69 -5.01 4.34 10.42
C GLY A 69 -5.61 3.36 9.40
N GLY A 70 -4.80 2.83 8.47
CA GLY A 70 -5.22 1.79 7.51
C GLY A 70 -6.21 2.28 6.45
N ARG A 71 -6.29 3.59 6.23
CA ARG A 71 -7.18 4.20 5.23
C ARG A 71 -6.41 4.51 3.96
N ARG A 72 -7.14 4.77 2.88
CA ARG A 72 -6.57 5.13 1.59
C ARG A 72 -7.12 6.46 1.07
N ALA A 73 -6.28 7.14 0.29
CA ALA A 73 -6.65 8.30 -0.50
C ALA A 73 -6.48 7.99 -1.99
N ILE A 74 -7.36 8.59 -2.78
CA ILE A 74 -7.36 8.53 -4.23
C ILE A 74 -6.37 9.59 -4.74
N GLU A 75 -5.40 9.13 -5.51
CA GLU A 75 -4.61 9.96 -6.41
C GLU A 75 -5.21 9.86 -7.80
N GLY A 76 -5.44 11.00 -8.42
CA GLY A 76 -6.26 11.06 -9.62
C GLY A 76 -6.62 12.48 -9.99
N ARG A 77 -7.59 12.60 -10.88
CA ARG A 77 -8.17 13.87 -11.30
C ARG A 77 -9.68 13.78 -11.34
N TYR A 78 -10.36 14.86 -10.98
CA TYR A 78 -11.79 14.94 -11.26
C TYR A 78 -12.03 15.08 -12.77
N LEU A 79 -13.16 14.56 -13.22
CA LEU A 79 -13.56 14.55 -14.62
C LEU A 79 -14.47 15.73 -14.88
N GLU A 80 -14.28 16.40 -16.02
CA GLU A 80 -15.03 17.57 -16.44
C GLU A 80 -16.12 17.23 -17.48
N VAL A 81 -17.00 18.20 -17.75
CA VAL A 81 -18.01 18.13 -18.82
C VAL A 81 -17.39 17.70 -20.14
N GLY A 82 -18.04 16.74 -20.83
CA GLY A 82 -17.56 16.14 -22.07
C GLY A 82 -16.86 14.80 -21.87
N HIS A 83 -16.50 14.44 -20.63
CA HIS A 83 -16.02 13.08 -20.33
C HIS A 83 -17.21 12.12 -20.17
N PRO A 84 -17.21 10.92 -20.80
CA PRO A 84 -18.35 10.01 -20.77
C PRO A 84 -18.87 9.67 -19.36
N VAL A 85 -17.96 9.42 -18.41
CA VAL A 85 -18.31 9.14 -17.00
C VAL A 85 -18.89 10.38 -16.30
N HIS A 86 -18.34 11.58 -16.56
CA HIS A 86 -18.87 12.81 -15.98
C HIS A 86 -20.32 13.01 -16.47
N ASP A 87 -20.50 13.01 -17.78
CA ASP A 87 -21.80 13.27 -18.41
C ASP A 87 -22.82 12.17 -18.10
N ALA A 88 -22.36 10.94 -17.85
CA ALA A 88 -23.20 9.84 -17.42
C ALA A 88 -23.72 9.98 -15.99
N TYR A 89 -22.93 10.53 -15.06
CA TYR A 89 -23.23 10.43 -13.63
C TYR A 89 -23.35 11.76 -12.87
N VAL A 90 -22.51 12.76 -13.16
CA VAL A 90 -22.48 14.01 -12.37
C VAL A 90 -23.79 14.78 -12.53
N GLY A 91 -24.34 15.25 -11.40
CA GLY A 91 -25.64 15.92 -11.33
C GLY A 91 -26.86 14.99 -11.31
N LYS A 92 -26.66 13.67 -11.40
CA LYS A 92 -27.75 12.67 -11.43
C LYS A 92 -27.86 11.91 -10.11
N PRO A 93 -28.97 11.18 -9.87
CA PRO A 93 -29.08 10.29 -8.72
C PRO A 93 -27.92 9.30 -8.66
N GLN A 94 -27.43 9.02 -7.46
CA GLN A 94 -26.39 8.02 -7.26
C GLN A 94 -26.88 6.63 -7.74
N PRO A 95 -26.01 5.85 -8.40
CA PRO A 95 -26.39 4.59 -9.06
C PRO A 95 -26.68 3.44 -8.08
N VAL A 96 -26.31 3.61 -6.81
CA VAL A 96 -26.52 2.61 -5.74
C VAL A 96 -27.31 3.24 -4.61
N ALA A 97 -28.25 2.49 -4.05
CA ALA A 97 -29.00 2.92 -2.88
C ALA A 97 -28.05 3.22 -1.70
N ALA A 98 -28.43 4.19 -0.86
CA ALA A 98 -27.64 4.52 0.33
C ALA A 98 -27.51 3.28 1.22
N ALA A 99 -26.27 2.93 1.57
CA ALA A 99 -25.95 1.81 2.43
C ALA A 99 -25.27 2.29 3.73
N ARG A 100 -25.19 1.41 4.73
CA ARG A 100 -24.45 1.68 5.98
C ARG A 100 -22.96 1.92 5.73
N ASN A 101 -22.39 1.24 4.73
CA ASN A 101 -21.02 1.48 4.30
C ASN A 101 -21.01 2.63 3.26
N PRO A 102 -20.25 3.71 3.49
CA PRO A 102 -20.20 4.83 2.56
C PRO A 102 -19.54 4.49 1.21
N VAL A 103 -18.77 3.40 1.12
CA VAL A 103 -18.18 2.94 -0.15
C VAL A 103 -18.99 1.77 -0.70
N THR A 104 -19.46 1.91 -1.93
CA THR A 104 -20.20 0.88 -2.67
C THR A 104 -19.64 0.74 -4.09
N TYR A 105 -19.88 -0.41 -4.70
CA TYR A 105 -19.42 -0.75 -6.05
C TYR A 105 -20.62 -1.15 -6.90
N PHE A 106 -20.58 -0.80 -8.18
CA PHE A 106 -21.59 -1.18 -9.16
C PHE A 106 -20.93 -1.33 -10.54
N ASP A 107 -21.55 -2.11 -11.41
CA ASP A 107 -21.05 -2.30 -12.76
C ASP A 107 -21.48 -1.13 -13.65
N SER A 108 -20.51 -0.50 -14.32
CA SER A 108 -20.75 0.63 -15.21
C SER A 108 -20.34 0.27 -16.65
N PRO A 109 -21.19 0.57 -17.65
CA PRO A 109 -20.77 0.45 -19.05
C PRO A 109 -19.67 1.46 -19.42
N HIS A 110 -19.45 2.48 -18.60
CA HIS A 110 -18.40 3.50 -18.78
C HIS A 110 -17.09 3.14 -18.08
N ALA A 111 -17.02 1.97 -17.41
CA ALA A 111 -15.81 1.44 -16.80
C ALA A 111 -15.00 0.52 -17.74
N ALA A 112 -15.34 0.44 -19.02
CA ALA A 112 -14.55 -0.30 -19.99
C ALA A 112 -13.32 0.52 -20.42
N ARG A 113 -12.13 -0.05 -20.30
CA ARG A 113 -10.89 0.49 -20.89
C ARG A 113 -10.28 -0.50 -21.87
N THR A 114 -9.36 -0.06 -22.69
CA THR A 114 -8.56 -0.96 -23.51
C THR A 114 -7.49 -1.65 -22.67
N CYS A 115 -7.23 -2.92 -22.95
CA CYS A 115 -6.20 -3.70 -22.30
C CYS A 115 -4.83 -3.03 -22.44
N GLY A 116 -4.13 -2.84 -21.32
CA GLY A 116 -2.83 -2.17 -21.21
C GLY A 116 -1.69 -2.85 -21.98
N CYS A 117 -1.89 -4.08 -22.47
CA CYS A 117 -0.92 -4.69 -23.39
C CYS A 117 -0.84 -3.98 -24.75
N GLY A 118 -1.90 -3.28 -25.15
CA GLY A 118 -2.01 -2.59 -26.44
C GLY A 118 -2.83 -3.33 -27.51
N CYS A 119 -3.48 -4.45 -27.19
CA CYS A 119 -4.29 -5.21 -28.17
C CYS A 119 -5.63 -4.56 -28.53
N GLY A 120 -6.03 -3.49 -27.85
CA GLY A 120 -7.31 -2.80 -28.09
C GLY A 120 -8.55 -3.49 -27.53
N ALA A 121 -8.45 -4.72 -27.02
CA ALA A 121 -9.58 -5.43 -26.42
C ALA A 121 -10.05 -4.73 -25.13
N PRO A 122 -11.36 -4.68 -24.85
CA PRO A 122 -11.87 -4.07 -23.63
C PRO A 122 -11.56 -4.93 -22.39
N VAL A 123 -11.26 -4.27 -21.27
CA VAL A 123 -11.21 -4.87 -19.92
C VAL A 123 -12.20 -4.13 -19.03
N THR A 124 -12.94 -4.89 -18.25
CA THR A 124 -13.96 -4.37 -17.32
C THR A 124 -13.42 -4.26 -15.89
N LEU A 125 -12.28 -4.88 -15.59
CA LEU A 125 -11.65 -4.86 -14.28
C LEU A 125 -10.13 -4.94 -14.42
N GLY A 126 -9.40 -4.09 -13.67
CA GLY A 126 -7.93 -4.04 -13.75
C GLY A 126 -7.40 -3.55 -15.10
N TRP A 127 -6.10 -3.73 -15.34
CA TRP A 127 -5.41 -3.14 -16.50
C TRP A 127 -5.23 -4.11 -17.67
N PHE A 128 -5.26 -5.42 -17.43
CA PHE A 128 -4.90 -6.43 -18.40
C PHE A 128 -5.96 -7.53 -18.46
N LEU A 129 -6.17 -8.08 -19.66
CA LEU A 129 -6.81 -9.40 -19.77
C LEU A 129 -5.87 -10.43 -19.13
N THR A 130 -6.43 -11.57 -18.70
CA THR A 130 -5.66 -12.64 -18.07
C THR A 130 -4.45 -13.04 -18.92
N GLY A 131 -3.25 -12.94 -18.35
CA GLY A 131 -1.96 -13.27 -19.00
C GLY A 131 -1.41 -12.21 -19.95
N HIS A 132 -2.15 -11.14 -20.23
CA HIS A 132 -1.70 -10.07 -21.12
C HIS A 132 -0.67 -9.15 -20.47
N ASP A 133 -0.63 -9.08 -19.14
CA ASP A 133 0.37 -8.36 -18.34
C ASP A 133 1.77 -8.94 -18.55
N GLN A 134 1.93 -10.26 -18.38
CA GLN A 134 3.20 -10.94 -18.58
C GLN A 134 3.65 -10.81 -20.04
N LYS A 135 2.76 -11.05 -21.00
CA LYS A 135 3.06 -10.87 -22.42
C LYS A 135 3.54 -9.44 -22.72
N ALA A 136 2.80 -8.45 -22.23
CA ALA A 136 3.12 -7.04 -22.42
C ALA A 136 4.50 -6.67 -21.86
N LEU A 137 4.85 -7.19 -20.68
CA LEU A 137 6.15 -6.99 -20.04
C LEU A 137 7.27 -7.61 -20.89
N HIS A 138 7.13 -8.89 -21.25
CA HIS A 138 8.13 -9.61 -22.04
C HIS A 138 8.34 -8.97 -23.42
N ASP A 139 7.28 -8.55 -24.10
CA ASP A 139 7.36 -7.86 -25.41
C ASP A 139 8.16 -6.54 -25.32
N ARG A 140 8.10 -5.84 -24.17
CA ARG A 140 8.85 -4.60 -23.94
C ARG A 140 10.29 -4.87 -23.53
N VAL A 141 10.51 -5.85 -22.66
CA VAL A 141 11.85 -6.31 -22.27
C VAL A 141 12.64 -6.78 -23.51
N ALA A 142 11.99 -7.49 -24.43
CA ALA A 142 12.60 -7.95 -25.68
C ALA A 142 13.10 -6.81 -26.59
N LYS A 143 12.57 -5.59 -26.46
CA LYS A 143 13.05 -4.41 -27.21
C LYS A 143 14.35 -3.83 -26.64
N ILE A 144 14.64 -4.09 -25.37
CA ILE A 144 15.86 -3.67 -24.68
C ILE A 144 16.94 -4.75 -24.87
N GLY A 145 16.54 -6.03 -24.82
CA GLY A 145 17.42 -7.18 -24.97
C GLY A 145 16.84 -8.40 -24.29
N THR A 146 17.64 -9.06 -23.46
CA THR A 146 17.20 -10.19 -22.63
C THR A 146 16.62 -9.72 -21.29
N VAL A 147 15.89 -10.61 -20.59
CA VAL A 147 15.43 -10.35 -19.22
C VAL A 147 16.61 -10.01 -18.29
N HIS A 148 17.74 -10.71 -18.44
CA HIS A 148 18.93 -10.44 -17.64
C HIS A 148 19.47 -9.02 -17.88
N GLN A 149 19.56 -8.59 -19.14
CA GLN A 149 20.00 -7.23 -19.49
C GLN A 149 19.05 -6.15 -18.99
N PHE A 150 17.73 -6.42 -19.02
CA PHE A 150 16.75 -5.53 -18.41
C PHE A 150 16.97 -5.40 -16.89
N ILE A 151 17.19 -6.52 -16.18
CA ILE A 151 17.46 -6.51 -14.74
C ILE A 151 18.75 -5.75 -14.44
N GLU A 152 19.85 -6.04 -15.14
CA GLU A 152 21.11 -5.30 -14.95
C GLU A 152 20.96 -3.80 -15.22
N TRP A 153 20.19 -3.43 -16.25
CA TRP A 153 19.87 -2.03 -16.51
C TRP A 153 19.01 -1.43 -15.39
N PHE A 154 17.97 -2.12 -14.94
CA PHE A 154 17.08 -1.64 -13.90
C PHE A 154 17.84 -1.43 -12.60
N ASP A 155 18.60 -2.44 -12.16
CA ASP A 155 19.41 -2.40 -10.94
C ASP A 155 20.49 -1.32 -10.99
N ARG A 156 21.07 -1.04 -12.17
CA ARG A 156 22.01 0.07 -12.35
C ARG A 156 21.31 1.44 -12.36
N THR A 157 20.13 1.53 -12.97
CA THR A 157 19.38 2.79 -13.17
C THR A 157 18.72 3.25 -11.87
N TYR A 158 18.13 2.28 -11.17
CA TYR A 158 17.52 2.41 -9.86
C TYR A 158 18.40 1.74 -8.83
N ALA A 159 19.73 1.87 -8.99
CA ALA A 159 20.66 1.59 -7.91
C ALA A 159 20.27 2.54 -6.78
N GLU A 160 19.35 2.08 -5.92
CA GLU A 160 18.97 2.78 -4.73
C GLU A 160 20.28 3.06 -4.01
N GLY A 161 20.65 4.34 -3.88
CA GLY A 161 21.87 4.72 -3.19
C GLY A 161 21.82 4.08 -1.81
N GLU A 162 22.54 2.96 -1.64
CA GLU A 162 22.75 2.25 -0.39
C GLU A 162 21.55 2.21 0.58
N ARG A 163 20.32 2.02 0.07
CA ARG A 163 19.28 1.40 0.90
C ARG A 163 19.49 -0.09 0.81
N ALA A 164 20.58 -0.55 1.41
CA ALA A 164 20.60 -1.91 1.90
C ALA A 164 19.31 -2.08 2.71
N MET A 165 18.45 -3.02 2.31
CA MET A 165 17.37 -3.53 3.13
C MET A 165 17.99 -4.17 4.38
N VAL A 166 18.52 -3.35 5.28
CA VAL A 166 19.09 -3.78 6.55
C VAL A 166 17.93 -3.78 7.52
N SER A 167 17.41 -4.96 7.81
CA SER A 167 16.60 -5.15 9.01
C SER A 167 17.45 -4.73 10.21
N ARG A 168 17.13 -3.59 10.80
CA ARG A 168 17.84 -3.09 11.98
C ARG A 168 17.24 -3.71 13.23
N VAL A 169 18.11 -4.21 14.10
CA VAL A 169 17.70 -4.61 15.45
C VAL A 169 17.31 -3.37 16.25
N VAL A 170 16.05 -3.34 16.69
CA VAL A 170 15.46 -2.26 17.51
C VAL A 170 15.65 -2.57 18.99
N SER A 171 15.37 -3.80 19.40
CA SER A 171 15.54 -4.27 20.77
C SER A 171 15.80 -5.77 20.81
N ILE A 172 16.51 -6.20 21.85
CA ILE A 172 16.72 -7.61 22.21
C ILE A 172 16.32 -7.77 23.67
N ALA A 173 15.51 -8.78 23.98
CA ALA A 173 15.13 -9.13 25.34
C ALA A 173 15.23 -10.66 25.56
N PRO A 174 15.40 -11.15 26.80
CA PRO A 174 15.38 -12.58 27.09
C PRO A 174 14.10 -13.23 26.57
N HIS A 175 14.23 -14.39 25.93
CA HIS A 175 13.09 -15.12 25.39
C HIS A 175 12.26 -15.73 26.53
N THR A 176 11.00 -15.34 26.63
CA THR A 176 10.10 -15.76 27.73
C THR A 176 8.92 -16.62 27.28
N ASN A 177 8.78 -16.85 25.97
CA ASN A 177 7.59 -17.45 25.37
C ASN A 177 7.74 -18.96 25.07
N ALA A 178 6.60 -19.65 24.88
CA ALA A 178 6.54 -21.08 24.57
C ALA A 178 6.85 -21.43 23.08
N LYS A 179 7.45 -20.49 22.32
CA LYS A 179 7.79 -20.76 20.91
C LYS A 179 8.85 -21.86 20.86
N LYS A 180 8.67 -22.83 19.97
CA LYS A 180 9.54 -24.02 19.88
C LYS A 180 10.56 -23.97 18.73
N ALA A 181 10.51 -22.93 17.90
CA ALA A 181 11.34 -22.85 16.69
C ALA A 181 11.98 -21.47 16.55
N CYS A 182 13.23 -21.47 16.10
CA CYS A 182 13.97 -20.26 15.78
C CYS A 182 13.38 -19.62 14.53
N SER A 183 12.93 -18.36 14.62
CA SER A 183 12.41 -17.60 13.48
C SER A 183 13.42 -17.52 12.33
N ALA A 184 14.73 -17.48 12.65
CA ALA A 184 15.78 -17.34 11.67
C ALA A 184 16.16 -18.64 10.93
N HIS A 185 15.95 -19.81 11.55
CA HIS A 185 16.40 -21.09 10.99
C HIS A 185 15.25 -22.06 10.67
N GLY A 186 14.02 -21.73 11.04
CA GLY A 186 12.85 -22.56 10.82
C GLY A 186 12.78 -23.80 11.73
N ALA A 187 11.68 -24.56 11.64
CA ALA A 187 11.41 -25.70 12.53
C ALA A 187 12.29 -26.94 12.27
N GLY A 188 12.96 -27.01 11.12
CA GLY A 188 13.83 -28.14 10.74
C GLY A 188 15.31 -27.95 11.09
N ALA A 189 15.72 -26.75 11.51
CA ALA A 189 17.08 -26.52 11.96
C ALA A 189 17.22 -27.02 13.40
N GLY A 190 18.26 -27.80 13.68
CA GLY A 190 18.58 -28.31 15.02
C GLY A 190 19.04 -27.23 16.01
N CYS A 191 18.47 -26.03 15.99
CA CYS A 191 18.74 -25.04 17.02
C CYS A 191 18.01 -25.45 18.30
N THR A 192 18.78 -25.76 19.34
CA THR A 192 18.27 -26.48 20.52
C THR A 192 17.74 -25.57 21.62
N ARG A 193 18.04 -24.26 21.61
CA ARG A 193 17.55 -23.30 22.61
C ARG A 193 17.37 -21.90 22.04
N LEU A 194 16.19 -21.34 22.22
CA LEU A 194 15.89 -19.92 21.99
C LEU A 194 16.28 -19.14 23.23
N VAL A 195 16.93 -18.00 23.04
CA VAL A 195 17.51 -17.22 24.15
C VAL A 195 17.04 -15.76 24.14
N ALA A 196 16.62 -15.24 22.98
CA ALA A 196 16.13 -13.88 22.90
C ALA A 196 14.91 -13.71 21.98
N ASP A 197 14.08 -12.73 22.31
CA ASP A 197 13.11 -12.10 21.42
C ASP A 197 13.74 -10.81 20.85
N VAL A 198 13.76 -10.71 19.52
CA VAL A 198 14.39 -9.62 18.76
C VAL A 198 13.32 -8.88 17.97
N VAL A 199 13.26 -7.57 18.13
CA VAL A 199 12.40 -6.70 17.33
C VAL A 199 13.21 -6.14 16.17
N LEU A 200 12.78 -6.44 14.94
CA LEU A 200 13.40 -5.92 13.73
C LEU A 200 12.55 -4.78 13.15
N SER A 201 13.23 -3.73 12.70
CA SER A 201 12.65 -2.72 11.80
C SER A 201 13.22 -2.95 10.42
N ASP A 202 12.36 -3.22 9.45
CA ASP A 202 12.68 -3.11 8.04
C ASP A 202 12.16 -1.77 7.49
N ALA A 203 12.67 -1.36 6.33
CA ALA A 203 12.21 -0.16 5.66
C ALA A 203 10.87 -0.44 4.97
N GLY A 204 9.76 -0.40 5.71
CA GLY A 204 8.42 -0.39 5.13
C GLY A 204 7.39 -1.35 5.74
N SER A 205 7.76 -2.22 6.69
CA SER A 205 6.80 -3.10 7.37
C SER A 205 6.59 -2.72 8.84
N GLU A 206 5.54 -3.27 9.44
CA GLU A 206 5.35 -3.23 10.89
C GLU A 206 6.48 -4.01 11.59
N ARG A 207 6.84 -3.59 12.82
CA ARG A 207 7.89 -4.22 13.63
C ARG A 207 7.66 -5.73 13.74
N VAL A 208 8.65 -6.53 13.35
CA VAL A 208 8.54 -8.00 13.36
C VAL A 208 9.28 -8.55 14.58
N GLU A 209 8.59 -9.37 15.38
CA GLU A 209 9.16 -10.03 16.56
C GLU A 209 9.66 -11.45 16.23
N TRP A 210 10.95 -11.67 16.44
CA TRP A 210 11.64 -12.93 16.14
C TRP A 210 12.12 -13.59 17.42
N ALA A 211 11.84 -14.88 17.60
CA ALA A 211 12.48 -15.68 18.63
C ALA A 211 13.74 -16.32 18.03
N VAL A 212 14.91 -16.05 18.61
CA VAL A 212 16.20 -16.44 18.05
C VAL A 212 17.04 -17.23 19.03
N CYS A 213 17.94 -18.07 18.50
CA CYS A 213 18.90 -18.82 19.28
C CYS A 213 20.25 -18.10 19.42
N ALA A 214 21.05 -18.51 20.41
CA ALA A 214 22.33 -17.86 20.74
C ALA A 214 23.31 -17.82 19.55
N ARG A 215 23.26 -18.82 18.67
CA ARG A 215 24.06 -18.86 17.45
C ARG A 215 23.75 -17.68 16.53
N TRP A 216 22.46 -17.41 16.30
CA TRP A 216 22.03 -16.32 15.44
C TRP A 216 22.43 -14.95 16.02
N LEU A 217 22.29 -14.74 17.34
CA LEU A 217 22.72 -13.50 17.99
C LEU A 217 24.21 -13.20 17.80
N LYS A 218 25.06 -14.24 17.78
CA LYS A 218 26.51 -14.10 17.59
C LYS A 218 26.89 -13.90 16.13
N GLU A 219 26.20 -14.57 15.21
CA GLU A 219 26.51 -14.53 13.78
C GLU A 219 25.86 -13.33 13.07
N ASN A 220 24.81 -12.74 13.63
CA ASN A 220 24.18 -11.53 13.09
C ASN A 220 24.90 -10.27 13.56
N SER A 221 25.50 -9.54 12.61
CA SER A 221 26.31 -8.34 12.88
C SER A 221 25.53 -7.21 13.56
N ASP A 222 24.25 -7.04 13.21
CA ASP A 222 23.41 -5.99 13.77
C ASP A 222 23.00 -6.30 15.22
N ALA A 223 22.67 -7.56 15.51
CA ALA A 223 22.41 -8.01 16.87
C ALA A 223 23.66 -7.88 17.75
N TYR A 224 24.82 -8.28 17.23
CA TYR A 224 26.10 -8.13 17.92
C TYR A 224 26.42 -6.66 18.22
N ALA A 225 26.28 -5.77 17.24
CA ALA A 225 26.50 -4.33 17.41
C ALA A 225 25.47 -3.68 18.34
N TRP A 226 24.24 -4.21 18.41
CA TRP A 226 23.24 -3.77 19.38
C TRP A 226 23.66 -4.15 20.81
N LEU A 227 24.04 -5.41 21.05
CA LEU A 227 24.45 -5.90 22.37
C LEU A 227 25.71 -5.21 22.90
N GLN A 228 26.67 -4.87 22.02
CA GLN A 228 27.83 -4.06 22.42
C GLN A 228 27.45 -2.68 22.97
N ARG A 229 26.33 -2.12 22.52
CA ARG A 229 25.82 -0.82 22.99
C ARG A 229 24.89 -0.94 24.21
N HIS A 230 24.45 -2.16 24.54
CA HIS A 230 23.46 -2.46 25.58
C HIS A 230 24.00 -3.56 26.51
N PRO A 231 25.03 -3.25 27.32
CA PRO A 231 25.75 -4.25 28.11
C PRO A 231 24.93 -4.84 29.27
N VAL A 232 23.88 -4.14 29.74
CA VAL A 232 22.99 -4.66 30.80
C VAL A 232 22.16 -5.80 30.23
N GLU A 233 21.53 -5.57 29.08
CA GLU A 233 20.73 -6.55 28.36
C GLU A 233 21.59 -7.72 27.86
N ALA A 234 22.84 -7.46 27.48
CA ALA A 234 23.80 -8.52 27.15
C ALA A 234 24.11 -9.41 28.37
N ALA A 235 24.32 -8.82 29.55
CA ALA A 235 24.57 -9.57 30.77
C ALA A 235 23.36 -10.40 31.22
N GLU A 236 22.14 -9.91 31.01
CA GLU A 236 20.90 -10.65 31.29
C GLU A 236 20.75 -11.90 30.39
N LEU A 237 21.26 -11.85 29.15
CA LEU A 237 21.24 -12.99 28.22
C LEU A 237 22.31 -14.04 28.51
N ASP A 238 23.40 -13.66 29.18
CA ASP A 238 24.50 -14.56 29.58
C ASP A 238 24.27 -15.23 30.95
N ALA A 239 23.28 -14.78 31.70
CA ALA A 239 22.97 -15.26 33.06
C ALA A 239 22.16 -16.59 33.11
N ASP A 240 21.88 -17.20 31.95
CA ASP A 240 20.93 -18.32 31.71
C ASP A 240 21.54 -19.53 30.96
#